data_AF-A0A525BY82-F1
#
_entry.id   AF-A0A525BY82-F1
#
_cell.length_a   1.000
_cell.length_b   1.000
_cell.length_c   1.000
_cell.angle_alpha   90.00
_cell.angle_beta   90.00
_cell.angle_gamma   90.00
#
_symmetry.space_group_name_H-M   'P 1'
#
loop_
_entity.id
_entity.type
_entity.pdbx_description
1 polymer ?
#
loop_
_entity_poly.entity_id
_entity_poly.type
_entity_poly.pdbx_seq_one_letter_code
_entity_poly.pdbx_strand_id
1 'polypeptide(L)' 'MCGMDFLPPFGVYGTRTITKEEIEMHGQEYKRLLLALRDGKLDIDAARSLPHINSDLENLITT' A
#
# COMPACT_ATOMS: atom_id res chain seq x y z
N MET A 1 25.93 -6.74 2.98
CA MET A 1 24.69 -6.47 2.21
C MET A 1 23.57 -6.28 3.22
N CYS A 2 22.87 -5.15 3.18
CA CYS A 2 21.76 -4.84 4.06
C CYS A 2 20.58 -5.69 3.60
N GLY A 3 20.22 -6.75 4.34
CA GLY A 3 19.13 -7.67 4.00
C GLY A 3 17.73 -7.05 4.14
N MET A 4 17.52 -5.88 3.51
CA MET A 4 16.24 -5.19 3.51
C MET A 4 15.39 -5.70 2.37
N ASP A 5 14.15 -6.04 2.70
CA ASP A 5 13.13 -6.35 1.71
C ASP A 5 12.49 -5.06 1.22
N PHE A 6 12.76 -4.73 -0.05
CA PHE A 6 12.16 -3.57 -0.69
C PHE A 6 10.71 -3.86 -1.06
N LEU A 7 9.80 -3.06 -0.52
CA LEU A 7 8.39 -3.07 -0.90
C LEU A 7 8.16 -2.17 -2.11
N PRO A 8 7.19 -2.51 -2.98
CA PRO A 8 6.76 -1.61 -4.04
C PRO A 8 6.21 -0.30 -3.45
N PRO A 9 6.25 0.79 -4.23
CA PRO A 9 5.77 2.09 -3.77
C PRO A 9 4.25 2.12 -3.59
N PHE A 10 3.78 3.00 -2.71
CA PHE A 10 2.39 3.46 -2.66
C PHE A 10 2.23 4.62 -3.66
N GLY A 11 1.52 4.39 -4.76
CA GLY A 11 1.40 5.34 -5.86
C GLY A 11 0.00 5.96 -5.97
N VAL A 12 -0.07 7.29 -5.96
CA VAL A 12 -1.30 8.05 -6.26
C VAL A 12 -1.04 8.95 -7.46
N TYR A 13 -1.93 8.90 -8.45
CA TYR A 13 -1.80 9.63 -9.71
C TYR A 13 -2.94 10.63 -9.90
N GLY A 14 -2.84 11.50 -10.92
CA GLY A 14 -3.94 12.41 -11.26
C GLY A 14 -4.11 13.57 -10.28
N THR A 15 -3.02 14.11 -9.72
CA THR A 15 -3.06 15.19 -8.70
C THR A 15 -3.83 16.45 -9.11
N ARG A 16 -4.08 16.67 -10.40
CA ARG A 16 -4.87 17.80 -10.92
C ARG A 16 -6.36 17.51 -11.06
N THR A 17 -6.73 16.23 -11.05
CA THR A 17 -8.10 15.74 -11.26
C THR A 17 -8.67 15.01 -10.05
N ILE A 18 -7.82 14.68 -9.09
CA ILE A 18 -8.20 13.97 -7.87
C ILE A 18 -9.17 14.80 -7.03
N THR A 19 -10.22 14.16 -6.57
CA THR A 19 -11.25 14.73 -5.71
C THR A 19 -10.84 14.68 -4.24
N LYS A 20 -11.55 15.42 -3.40
CA LYS A 20 -11.30 15.39 -1.96
C LYS A 20 -11.62 14.03 -1.35
N GLU A 21 -12.65 13.37 -1.87
CA GLU A 21 -13.10 12.05 -1.46
C GLU A 21 -12.05 10.99 -1.79
N GLU A 22 -11.43 11.04 -2.98
CA GLU A 22 -10.33 10.15 -3.35
C GLU A 22 -9.07 10.40 -2.51
N ILE A 23 -8.76 11.65 -2.17
CA ILE A 23 -7.66 11.97 -1.24
C ILE A 23 -7.88 11.32 0.12
N GLU A 24 -9.09 11.46 0.68
CA GLU A 24 -9.43 10.87 1.98
C GLU A 24 -9.37 9.34 1.90
N MET A 25 -9.89 8.75 0.82
CA MET A 25 -9.81 7.31 0.57
C MET A 25 -8.36 6.80 0.58
N HIS A 26 -7.47 7.42 -0.20
CA HIS A 26 -6.06 7.05 -0.21
C HIS A 26 -5.38 7.28 1.14
N GLY A 27 -5.80 8.29 1.89
CA GLY A 27 -5.35 8.50 3.27
C GLY A 27 -5.69 7.32 4.19
N GLN A 28 -6.91 6.79 4.09
CA GLN A 28 -7.33 5.61 4.85
C GLN A 28 -6.63 4.34 4.39
N GLU A 29 -6.45 4.15 3.08
CA GLU A 29 -5.67 3.03 2.52
C GLU A 29 -4.23 3.03 3.02
N TYR A 30 -3.58 4.19 2.98
CA TYR A 30 -2.20 4.34 3.45
C TYR A 30 -2.09 4.05 4.95
N LYS A 31 -3.02 4.58 5.75
CA LYS A 31 -3.10 4.26 7.18
C LYS A 31 -3.25 2.76 7.41
N ARG A 32 -4.14 2.09 6.67
CA ARG A 32 -4.36 0.64 6.79
C ARG A 32 -3.10 -0.15 6.44
N LEU A 33 -2.39 0.23 5.37
CA LEU A 33 -1.11 -0.37 5.01
C LEU A 33 -0.08 -0.25 6.14
N LEU A 34 0.07 0.94 6.74
CA LEU A 34 1.00 1.15 7.85
C LEU A 34 0.66 0.30 9.08
N LEU A 35 -0.63 0.14 9.40
CA LEU A 35 -1.06 -0.72 10.49
C LEU A 35 -0.76 -2.19 10.19
N ALA A 36 -1.03 -2.65 8.96
CA ALA A 36 -0.72 -4.02 8.55
C ALA A 36 0.79 -4.31 8.59
N LEU A 37 1.62 -3.37 8.14
CA LEU A 37 3.07 -3.46 8.24
C LEU A 37 3.54 -3.56 9.70
N ARG A 38 3.03 -2.68 10.57
CA ARG A 38 3.34 -2.69 12.00
C ARG A 38 2.95 -4.03 12.65
N ASP A 39 1.80 -4.57 12.28
CA ASP A 39 1.22 -5.76 12.89
C ASP A 39 1.71 -7.08 12.22
N GLY A 40 2.56 -6.99 11.19
CA GLY A 40 3.05 -8.15 10.44
C GLY A 40 1.97 -8.87 9.64
N LYS A 41 0.90 -8.16 9.26
CA LYS A 41 -0.29 -8.68 8.56
C LYS A 41 -0.26 -8.47 7.04
N LEU A 42 0.88 -8.02 6.50
CA LEU A 42 1.06 -7.84 5.06
C LEU A 42 1.76 -9.06 4.47
N ASP A 43 1.19 -9.63 3.40
CA ASP A 43 1.89 -10.63 2.58
C ASP A 43 2.96 -9.94 1.72
N ILE A 44 4.20 -9.92 2.25
CA ILE A 44 5.34 -9.28 1.60
C ILE A 44 5.69 -9.98 0.28
N ASP A 45 5.58 -11.30 0.21
CA ASP A 45 5.98 -12.06 -0.98
C ASP A 45 4.99 -11.85 -2.12
N ALA A 46 3.69 -11.81 -1.83
CA ALA A 46 2.69 -11.41 -2.80
C ALA A 46 2.91 -9.97 -3.28
N ALA A 47 3.20 -9.05 -2.35
CA ALA A 47 3.41 -7.63 -2.66
C ALA A 47 4.57 -7.39 -3.63
N ARG A 48 5.68 -8.15 -3.54
CA ARG A 48 6.86 -7.98 -4.43
C ARG A 48 6.55 -8.06 -5.92
N SER A 49 5.52 -8.81 -6.30
CA SER A 49 5.14 -9.00 -7.70
C SER A 49 4.36 -7.81 -8.28
N LEU A 50 3.91 -6.89 -7.42
CA LEU A 50 3.07 -5.78 -7.82
C LEU A 50 3.89 -4.54 -8.21
N PRO A 51 3.42 -3.77 -9.20
CA PRO A 51 4.03 -2.50 -9.54
C PRO A 51 3.85 -1.45 -8.42
N HIS A 52 2.72 -1.51 -7.70
CA HIS A 52 2.43 -0.67 -6.55
C HIS A 52 1.75 -1.49 -5.46
N ILE A 53 2.09 -1.22 -4.22
CA ILE A 53 1.51 -1.93 -3.08
C ILE A 53 0.02 -1.64 -2.90
N ASN A 54 -0.43 -0.47 -3.36
CA ASN A 54 -1.83 -0.07 -3.34
C ASN A 54 -2.63 -0.51 -4.57
N SER A 55 -2.06 -1.33 -5.45
CA SER A 55 -2.82 -1.94 -6.55
C SER A 55 -3.81 -3.01 -6.07
N ASP A 56 -3.56 -3.63 -4.91
CA ASP A 56 -4.43 -4.70 -4.37
C ASP A 56 -4.31 -4.86 -2.84
N LEU A 57 -4.60 -3.81 -2.06
CA LEU A 57 -4.44 -3.86 -0.58
C LEU A 57 -5.36 -4.88 0.09
N GLU A 58 -6.54 -5.13 -0.47
CA GLU A 58 -7.52 -6.04 0.13
C GLU A 58 -6.99 -7.48 0.15
N ASN A 59 -6.35 -7.92 -0.92
CA ASN A 59 -5.79 -9.27 -0.99
C ASN A 59 -4.42 -9.39 -0.30
N LEU A 60 -3.72 -8.28 -0.07
CA LEU A 60 -2.41 -8.28 0.61
C LEU A 60 -2.48 -8.21 2.14
N ILE A 61 -3.58 -7.70 2.70
CA ILE A 61 -3.72 -7.48 4.14
C ILE A 61 -4.65 -8.53 4.73
N THR A 62 -4.08 -9.43 5.52
CA THR A 62 -4.85 -10.41 6.29
C THR A 62 -5.58 -9.70 7.44
N THR A 63 -6.89 -9.95 7.60
CA THR A 63 -7.69 -9.37 8.69
C THR A 63 -7.31 -9.93 10.05
#